data_AF-A0A7J5YS06-F1
#
_entry.id   AF-A0A7J5YS06-F1
#
_cell.length_a   1.000
_cell.length_b   1.000
_cell.length_c   1.000
_cell.angle_alpha   90.00
_cell.angle_beta   90.00
_cell.angle_gamma   90.00
#
_symmetry.space_group_name_H-M   'P 1'
#
loop_
_entity.id
_entity.type
_entity.pdbx_description
1 polymer ?
#
loop_
_entity_poly.entity_id
_entity_poly.type
_entity_poly.pdbx_seq_one_letter_code
_entity_poly.pdbx_strand_id
1 'polypeptide(L)'
;MNGLTDLLKKKIPEVFDELQTNGILTEKTRLKLVKVCISDLVERHGFYPSNTEKVVLAKNLITIFPQLKVQVGGYGEGFEHLYDPASHSGFLEMRLRNIRRKLEEVQRRYRRHKRSRDVGPSSVQDEGDDSDIKECINLMKKLRPSAENISSIKSAMQKTFTSRRSWISKHSPTINQIFQEYPRFLDIPTL
;
A
#
# COMPACT_ATOMS: atom_id res chain seq x y z
N MET A 1 13.88 0.56 17.26
CA MET A 1 13.04 -0.64 17.11
C MET A 1 12.14 -0.92 18.33
N ASN A 2 12.17 -0.10 19.39
CA ASN A 2 11.59 -0.48 20.69
C ASN A 2 10.05 -0.29 20.75
N GLY A 3 9.50 0.74 20.09
CA GLY A 3 8.09 1.07 20.23
C GLY A 3 7.09 -0.01 19.79
N LEU A 4 7.39 -0.79 18.73
CA LEU A 4 6.50 -1.86 18.30
C LEU A 4 6.51 -3.03 19.30
N THR A 5 7.69 -3.46 19.74
CA THR A 5 7.80 -4.55 20.73
C THR A 5 7.07 -4.21 22.02
N ASP A 6 7.23 -2.98 22.52
CA ASP A 6 6.56 -2.52 23.75
C ASP A 6 5.03 -2.48 23.58
N LEU A 7 4.56 -2.00 22.41
CA LEU A 7 3.14 -2.04 22.06
C LEU A 7 2.60 -3.47 22.07
N LEU A 8 3.32 -4.41 21.44
CA LEU A 8 2.87 -5.81 21.36
C LEU A 8 2.87 -6.47 22.74
N LYS A 9 3.92 -6.29 23.55
CA LYS A 9 3.94 -6.78 24.94
C LYS A 9 2.76 -6.25 25.77
N LYS A 10 2.37 -5.00 25.55
CA LYS A 10 1.23 -4.38 26.26
C LYS A 10 -0.13 -4.88 25.77
N LYS A 11 -0.31 -5.08 24.46
CA LYS A 11 -1.63 -5.34 23.85
C LYS A 11 -1.94 -6.82 23.63
N ILE A 12 -0.91 -7.63 23.43
CA ILE A 12 -0.99 -9.05 23.07
C ILE A 12 0.13 -9.86 23.75
N PRO A 13 0.31 -9.79 25.07
CA PRO A 13 1.33 -10.56 25.77
C PRO A 13 1.22 -12.06 25.47
N GLU A 14 -0.01 -12.57 25.29
CA GLU A 14 -0.25 -13.99 25.01
C GLU A 14 0.41 -14.50 23.72
N VAL A 15 0.72 -13.62 22.76
CA VAL A 15 1.44 -14.01 21.53
C VAL A 15 2.89 -14.38 21.84
N PHE A 16 3.51 -13.70 22.82
CA PHE A 16 4.86 -14.04 23.26
C PHE A 16 4.85 -15.37 24.01
N ASP A 17 3.91 -15.54 24.94
CA ASP A 17 3.78 -16.76 25.73
C ASP A 17 3.53 -17.99 24.85
N GLU A 18 2.65 -17.86 23.86
CA GLU A 18 2.31 -18.95 22.94
C GLU A 18 3.49 -19.33 22.03
N LEU A 19 4.23 -18.35 21.51
CA LEU A 19 5.43 -18.60 20.71
C LEU A 19 6.58 -19.18 21.54
N GLN A 20 6.70 -18.80 22.81
CA GLN A 20 7.69 -19.39 23.72
C GLN A 20 7.32 -20.83 24.10
N THR A 21 6.04 -21.12 24.29
CA THR A 21 5.57 -22.44 24.75
C THR A 21 5.47 -23.44 23.60
N ASN A 22 4.87 -23.04 22.48
CA ASN A 22 4.48 -23.94 21.40
C ASN A 22 5.30 -23.74 20.11
N GLY A 23 6.04 -22.62 20.01
CA GLY A 23 6.75 -22.24 18.77
C GLY A 23 5.83 -21.83 17.61
N ILE A 24 4.50 -21.93 17.76
CA ILE A 24 3.51 -21.65 16.72
C ILE A 24 2.36 -20.82 17.28
N LEU A 25 1.73 -20.02 16.41
CA LEU A 25 0.52 -19.27 16.75
C LEU A 25 -0.73 -20.00 16.28
N THR A 26 -1.75 -20.06 17.14
CA THR A 26 -3.11 -20.38 16.75
C THR A 26 -3.67 -19.32 15.79
N GLU A 27 -4.74 -19.68 15.08
CA GLU A 27 -5.40 -18.75 14.17
C GLU A 27 -5.89 -17.48 14.89
N LYS A 28 -6.46 -17.66 16.09
CA LYS A 28 -7.01 -16.57 16.89
C LYS A 28 -5.94 -15.54 17.27
N THR A 29 -4.77 -15.97 17.75
CA THR A 29 -3.69 -15.08 18.17
C THR A 29 -2.96 -14.46 16.99
N ARG A 30 -2.78 -15.21 15.89
CA ARG A 30 -2.27 -14.67 14.61
C ARG A 30 -3.16 -13.53 14.09
N LEU A 31 -4.48 -13.71 14.10
CA LEU A 31 -5.42 -12.65 13.70
C LEU A 31 -5.32 -11.43 14.63
N LYS A 32 -5.17 -11.65 15.94
CA LYS A 32 -5.03 -10.56 16.92
C LYS A 32 -3.72 -9.79 16.74
N LEU A 33 -2.60 -10.48 16.51
CA LEU A 33 -1.30 -9.89 16.16
C LEU A 33 -1.42 -8.97 14.95
N VAL A 34 -1.95 -9.49 13.83
CA VAL A 34 -2.14 -8.72 12.60
C VAL A 34 -3.06 -7.52 12.85
N LYS A 35 -4.14 -7.69 13.62
CA LYS A 35 -5.07 -6.60 13.95
C LYS A 35 -4.39 -5.47 14.72
N VAL A 36 -3.58 -5.77 15.73
CA VAL A 36 -2.86 -4.75 16.53
C VAL A 36 -1.84 -4.02 15.66
N CYS A 37 -1.03 -4.75 14.90
CA CYS A 37 -0.02 -4.18 14.02
C CYS A 37 -0.62 -3.26 12.95
N ILE A 38 -1.73 -3.67 12.32
CA ILE A 38 -2.39 -2.83 11.33
C ILE A 38 -3.07 -1.62 11.96
N SER A 39 -3.62 -1.74 13.18
CA SER A 39 -4.20 -0.59 13.88
C SER A 39 -3.14 0.49 14.10
N ASP A 40 -1.97 0.11 14.62
CA ASP A 40 -0.84 1.03 14.82
C ASP A 40 -0.30 1.59 13.51
N LEU A 41 -0.21 0.76 12.46
CA LEU A 41 0.22 1.22 11.13
C LEU A 41 -0.75 2.28 10.57
N VAL A 42 -2.06 2.06 10.72
CA VAL A 42 -3.10 2.98 10.25
C VAL A 42 -3.13 4.26 11.08
N GLU A 43 -2.91 4.17 12.39
CA GLU A 43 -2.80 5.35 13.26
C GLU A 43 -1.64 6.25 12.84
N ARG A 44 -0.49 5.64 12.48
CA ARG A 44 0.72 6.38 12.07
C ARG A 44 0.70 6.89 10.63
N HIS A 45 0.15 6.11 9.68
CA HIS A 45 0.28 6.37 8.23
C HIS A 45 -1.05 6.51 7.50
N GLY A 46 -2.18 6.43 8.21
CA GLY A 46 -3.52 6.41 7.62
C GLY A 46 -3.87 5.08 6.95
N PHE A 47 -4.99 5.06 6.25
CA PHE A 47 -5.52 3.82 5.64
C PHE A 47 -4.75 3.33 4.40
N TYR A 48 -3.82 4.14 3.88
CA TYR A 48 -3.06 3.86 2.66
C TYR A 48 -1.53 3.92 2.90
N PRO A 49 -0.99 3.10 3.81
CA PRO A 49 0.46 3.03 4.01
C PRO A 49 1.17 2.61 2.72
N SER A 50 2.39 3.12 2.54
CA SER A 50 3.25 2.83 1.39
C SER A 50 3.80 1.40 1.42
N ASN A 51 4.32 0.92 0.28
CA ASN A 51 4.98 -0.40 0.22
C ASN A 51 6.11 -0.50 1.25
N THR A 52 6.93 0.54 1.36
CA THR A 52 8.05 0.59 2.30
C THR A 52 7.57 0.44 3.74
N GLU A 53 6.49 1.12 4.13
CA GLU A 53 5.94 1.03 5.49
C GLU A 53 5.41 -0.37 5.81
N LYS A 54 4.77 -1.04 4.84
CA LYS A 54 4.29 -2.43 5.01
C LYS A 54 5.45 -3.43 5.09
N VAL A 55 6.47 -3.28 4.24
CA VAL A 55 7.68 -4.12 4.27
C VAL A 55 8.42 -3.96 5.60
N VAL A 56 8.60 -2.73 6.07
CA VAL A 56 9.23 -2.46 7.38
C VAL A 56 8.44 -3.14 8.51
N LEU A 57 7.11 -3.07 8.50
CA LEU A 57 6.29 -3.76 9.49
C LEU A 57 6.47 -5.29 9.42
N ALA A 58 6.46 -5.87 8.22
CA ALA A 58 6.63 -7.31 8.01
C ALA A 58 8.01 -7.80 8.49
N LYS A 59 9.08 -7.08 8.14
CA LYS A 59 10.45 -7.37 8.60
C LYS A 59 10.60 -7.24 10.11
N ASN A 60 9.99 -6.22 10.71
CA ASN A 60 10.01 -6.06 12.17
C ASN A 60 9.30 -7.24 12.87
N LEU A 61 8.19 -7.74 12.32
CA LEU A 61 7.48 -8.88 12.90
C LEU A 61 8.32 -10.14 12.93
N ILE A 62 9.01 -10.50 11.85
CA ILE A 62 9.91 -11.67 11.84
C ILE A 62 11.19 -11.44 12.65
N THR A 63 11.55 -10.18 12.91
CA THR A 63 12.68 -9.83 13.79
C THR A 63 12.29 -10.00 15.26
N ILE A 64 11.09 -9.58 15.64
CA ILE A 64 10.54 -9.73 17.00
C ILE A 64 10.20 -11.20 17.27
N PHE A 65 9.67 -11.90 16.27
CA PHE A 65 9.25 -13.30 16.36
C PHE A 65 9.93 -14.12 15.25
N PRO A 66 11.18 -14.56 15.45
CA PRO A 66 11.90 -15.37 14.46
C PRO A 66 11.16 -16.65 14.06
N GLN A 67 10.34 -17.21 14.95
CA GLN A 67 9.51 -18.39 14.68
C GLN A 67 8.46 -18.15 13.58
N LEU A 68 8.11 -16.89 13.30
CA LEU A 68 7.17 -16.55 12.23
C LEU A 68 7.85 -16.45 10.86
N LYS A 69 9.17 -16.54 10.77
CA LYS A 69 9.88 -16.48 9.49
C LYS A 69 9.61 -17.76 8.68
N VAL A 70 9.05 -17.61 7.49
CA VAL A 70 8.73 -18.74 6.60
C VAL A 70 9.44 -18.58 5.28
N GLN A 71 10.46 -19.40 5.02
CA GLN A 71 11.16 -19.47 3.73
C GLN A 71 10.75 -20.74 3.00
N VAL A 72 10.26 -20.61 1.77
CA VAL A 72 9.88 -21.75 0.92
C VAL A 72 11.10 -22.15 0.10
N GLY A 73 11.62 -23.36 0.33
CA GLY A 73 12.79 -23.87 -0.38
C GLY A 73 14.06 -23.04 -0.20
N GLY A 74 14.18 -22.27 0.89
CA GLY A 74 15.32 -21.38 1.15
C GLY A 74 15.30 -20.05 0.40
N TYR A 75 14.27 -19.78 -0.41
CA TYR A 75 14.13 -18.53 -1.15
C TYR A 75 13.38 -17.46 -0.34
N GLY A 76 13.69 -16.19 -0.62
CA GLY A 76 13.08 -15.03 0.03
C GLY A 76 13.66 -14.72 1.41
N GLU A 77 13.20 -13.63 2.01
CA GLU A 77 13.64 -13.21 3.34
C GLU A 77 12.76 -13.78 4.46
N GLY A 78 11.60 -14.35 4.12
CA GLY A 78 10.69 -15.07 4.98
C GLY A 78 9.61 -14.22 5.65
N PHE A 79 9.43 -12.97 5.22
CA PHE A 79 8.35 -12.07 5.66
C PHE A 79 7.19 -11.99 4.65
N GLU A 80 7.35 -12.57 3.46
CA GLU A 80 6.48 -12.35 2.29
C GLU A 80 5.04 -12.83 2.54
N HIS A 81 4.85 -13.85 3.39
CA HIS A 81 3.52 -14.30 3.83
C HIS A 81 2.77 -13.24 4.68
N LEU A 82 3.50 -12.35 5.36
CA LEU A 82 2.92 -11.18 6.05
C LEU A 82 2.63 -10.07 5.05
N TYR A 83 3.59 -9.76 4.18
CA TYR A 83 3.42 -8.83 3.07
C TYR A 83 4.40 -9.11 1.93
N ASP A 84 3.89 -9.43 0.76
CA ASP A 84 4.68 -9.53 -0.46
C ASP A 84 4.54 -8.23 -1.29
N PRO A 85 5.62 -7.45 -1.46
CA PRO A 85 5.59 -6.23 -2.25
C PRO A 85 5.39 -6.45 -3.75
N ALA A 86 5.72 -7.64 -4.28
CA ALA A 86 5.57 -7.95 -5.71
C ALA A 86 4.10 -8.25 -6.06
N SER A 87 3.45 -9.13 -5.30
CA SER A 87 2.04 -9.48 -5.53
C SER A 87 1.04 -8.58 -4.80
N HIS A 88 1.51 -7.68 -3.92
CA HIS A 88 0.66 -6.90 -3.02
C HIS A 88 -0.33 -7.78 -2.25
N SER A 89 0.18 -8.87 -1.65
CA SER A 89 -0.61 -9.86 -0.92
C SER A 89 -0.04 -10.09 0.48
N GLY A 90 -0.59 -11.06 1.21
CA GLY A 90 -0.22 -11.38 2.59
C GLY A 90 -1.19 -10.86 3.65
N PHE A 91 -1.01 -11.32 4.89
CA PHE A 91 -1.93 -11.05 5.99
C PHE A 91 -2.12 -9.55 6.28
N LEU A 92 -1.04 -8.76 6.19
CA LEU A 92 -1.08 -7.33 6.44
C LEU A 92 -1.91 -6.60 5.38
N GLU A 93 -1.69 -6.90 4.10
CA GLU A 93 -2.43 -6.28 3.00
C GLU A 93 -3.90 -6.73 2.98
N MET A 94 -4.17 -8.01 3.26
CA MET A 94 -5.53 -8.53 3.38
C MET A 94 -6.32 -7.78 4.46
N ARG A 95 -5.71 -7.59 5.65
CA ARG A 95 -6.34 -6.84 6.73
C ARG A 95 -6.58 -5.38 6.36
N LEU A 96 -5.63 -4.71 5.72
CA LEU A 96 -5.77 -3.34 5.22
C LEU A 96 -6.91 -3.21 4.20
N ARG A 97 -7.00 -4.13 3.22
CA ARG A 97 -8.12 -4.17 2.26
C ARG A 97 -9.46 -4.29 2.97
N ASN A 98 -9.56 -5.15 3.97
CA ASN A 98 -10.78 -5.33 4.76
C ASN A 98 -11.17 -4.06 5.55
N ILE A 99 -10.19 -3.30 6.06
CA ILE A 99 -10.47 -1.99 6.68
C ILE A 99 -11.01 -1.02 5.62
N ARG A 100 -10.31 -0.90 4.49
CA ARG A 100 -10.66 0.04 3.41
C ARG A 100 -12.07 -0.17 2.86
N ARG A 101 -12.52 -1.43 2.76
CA ARG A 101 -13.90 -1.78 2.34
C ARG A 101 -14.98 -1.24 3.27
N LYS A 102 -14.66 -1.02 4.55
CA LYS A 102 -15.58 -0.55 5.58
C LYS A 102 -15.42 0.94 5.92
N LEU A 103 -14.58 1.67 5.19
CA LEU A 103 -14.37 3.10 5.43
C LEU A 103 -15.54 3.92 4.92
N GLU A 104 -15.88 4.99 5.64
CA GLU A 104 -16.76 6.05 5.14
C GLU A 104 -16.07 6.86 4.03
N GLU A 105 -16.84 7.52 3.15
CA GLU A 105 -16.27 8.30 2.02
C GLU A 105 -15.22 9.32 2.46
N VAL A 106 -15.45 9.98 3.59
CA VAL A 106 -14.53 10.98 4.16
C VAL A 106 -13.18 10.35 4.54
N GLN A 107 -13.18 9.08 4.96
CA GLN A 107 -11.99 8.33 5.36
C GLN A 107 -11.25 7.69 4.19
N ARG A 108 -11.90 7.55 3.02
CA ARG A 108 -11.28 7.02 1.78
C ARG A 108 -10.34 8.01 1.08
N ARG A 109 -10.20 9.24 1.58
CA ARG A 109 -9.28 10.24 1.02
C ARG A 109 -7.83 9.83 1.29
N TYR A 110 -7.01 9.85 0.24
CA TYR A 110 -5.59 9.57 0.39
C TYR A 110 -4.91 10.75 1.10
N ARG A 111 -4.51 10.57 2.37
CA ARG A 111 -3.70 11.55 3.10
C ARG A 111 -2.27 11.06 3.17
N ARG A 112 -1.35 11.73 2.48
CA ARG A 112 0.08 11.49 2.69
C ARG A 112 0.48 12.14 4.01
N HIS A 113 0.82 11.34 5.03
CA HIS A 113 1.38 11.91 6.26
C HIS A 113 2.71 12.60 5.91
N LYS A 114 2.80 13.90 6.20
CA LYS A 114 4.00 14.70 5.92
C LYS A 114 5.10 14.15 6.84
N ARG A 115 5.99 13.31 6.30
CA ARG A 115 7.21 12.90 7.01
C ARG A 115 7.87 14.17 7.53
N SER A 116 8.19 14.22 8.82
CA SER A 116 9.06 15.26 9.37
C SER A 116 10.29 15.34 8.46
N ARG A 117 10.47 16.51 7.84
CA ARG A 117 11.45 16.74 6.80
C ARG A 117 12.82 16.85 7.46
N ASP A 118 13.76 16.04 6.98
CA ASP A 118 15.09 16.56 6.73
C ASP A 118 15.67 15.79 5.54
N VAL A 119 15.67 16.44 4.37
CA VAL A 119 16.51 16.27 3.16
C VAL A 119 15.82 17.11 2.07
N GLY A 120 16.59 18.03 1.47
CA GLY A 120 16.18 19.20 0.71
C GLY A 120 15.39 18.99 -0.60
N PRO A 121 15.10 20.09 -1.32
CA PRO A 121 14.21 20.10 -2.45
C PRO A 121 14.92 19.57 -3.70
N SER A 122 14.70 18.31 -4.06
CA SER A 122 14.91 17.86 -5.43
C SER A 122 13.67 18.22 -6.25
N SER A 123 13.65 19.47 -6.72
CA SER A 123 12.80 19.91 -7.82
C SER A 123 13.35 19.31 -9.11
N VAL A 124 12.86 18.12 -9.48
CA VAL A 124 12.92 17.68 -10.87
C VAL A 124 11.70 18.29 -11.54
N GLN A 125 11.90 19.48 -12.13
CA GLN A 125 10.98 20.03 -13.12
C GLN A 125 11.16 19.17 -14.37
N ASP A 126 10.18 18.32 -14.65
CA ASP A 126 10.01 17.71 -15.96
C ASP A 126 8.86 18.48 -16.62
N GLU A 127 9.22 19.55 -17.32
CA GLU A 127 8.30 20.34 -18.15
C GLU A 127 7.99 19.55 -19.43
N GLY A 128 7.23 18.46 -19.29
CA GLY A 128 6.40 17.99 -20.39
C GLY A 128 5.30 19.02 -20.60
N ASP A 129 5.15 19.52 -21.82
CA ASP A 129 4.15 20.52 -22.19
C ASP A 129 2.77 20.12 -21.62
N ASP A 130 2.15 21.02 -20.84
CA ASP A 130 0.85 20.78 -20.17
C ASP A 130 -0.23 20.39 -21.20
N SER A 131 -0.04 20.79 -22.45
CA SER A 131 -0.82 20.37 -23.61
C SER A 131 -0.75 18.84 -23.86
N ASP A 132 0.46 18.27 -23.93
CA ASP A 132 0.70 16.86 -24.24
C ASP A 132 0.15 15.93 -23.15
N ILE A 133 0.25 16.36 -21.89
CA ILE A 133 -0.29 15.61 -20.74
C ILE A 133 -1.81 15.58 -20.79
N LYS A 134 -2.45 16.72 -21.08
CA LYS A 134 -3.92 16.79 -21.23
C LYS A 134 -4.40 15.94 -22.40
N GLU A 135 -3.67 15.93 -23.51
CA GLU A 135 -3.98 15.07 -24.65
C GLU A 135 -3.90 13.59 -24.27
N CYS A 136 -2.85 13.17 -23.56
CA CYS A 136 -2.72 11.80 -23.06
C CYS A 136 -3.87 11.41 -22.10
N ILE A 137 -4.28 12.31 -21.20
CA ILE A 137 -5.42 12.09 -20.30
C ILE A 137 -6.72 11.93 -21.09
N ASN A 138 -6.96 12.81 -22.06
CA ASN A 138 -8.15 12.76 -22.93
C ASN A 138 -8.18 11.49 -23.79
N LEU A 139 -7.03 11.06 -24.32
CA LEU A 139 -6.89 9.82 -25.06
C LEU A 139 -7.29 8.63 -24.20
N MET A 140 -6.81 8.55 -22.95
CA MET A 140 -7.20 7.48 -22.02
C MET A 140 -8.69 7.51 -21.66
N LYS A 141 -9.32 8.69 -21.59
CA LYS A 141 -10.77 8.84 -21.34
C LYS A 141 -11.63 8.41 -22.53
N LYS A 142 -11.11 8.50 -23.77
CA LYS A 142 -11.87 8.26 -25.01
C LYS A 142 -11.63 6.88 -25.63
N LEU A 143 -10.43 6.30 -25.52
CA LEU A 143 -10.10 5.05 -26.18
C LEU A 143 -10.63 3.82 -25.42
N ARG A 144 -11.32 2.95 -26.16
CA ARG A 144 -11.73 1.62 -25.67
C ARG A 144 -10.48 0.75 -25.44
N PRO A 145 -10.40 0.01 -24.32
CA PRO A 145 -9.45 -1.09 -24.16
C PRO A 145 -9.72 -2.17 -25.22
N SER A 146 -8.89 -2.21 -26.27
CA SER A 146 -8.89 -3.22 -27.32
C SER A 146 -7.45 -3.63 -27.62
N ALA A 147 -7.24 -4.77 -28.30
CA ALA A 147 -5.90 -5.21 -28.69
C ALA A 147 -5.12 -4.12 -29.46
N GLU A 148 -5.83 -3.34 -30.28
CA GLU A 148 -5.28 -2.24 -31.07
C GLU A 148 -4.90 -1.02 -30.22
N ASN A 149 -5.72 -0.66 -29.22
CA ASN A 149 -5.54 0.56 -28.42
C ASN A 149 -4.67 0.36 -27.17
N ILE A 150 -4.44 -0.88 -26.74
CA ILE A 150 -3.75 -1.19 -25.47
C ILE A 150 -2.34 -0.58 -25.41
N SER A 151 -1.59 -0.59 -26.50
CA SER A 151 -0.24 -0.01 -26.57
C SER A 151 -0.26 1.50 -26.33
N SER A 152 -1.15 2.21 -27.02
CA SER A 152 -1.33 3.66 -26.91
C SER A 152 -1.79 4.07 -25.51
N ILE A 153 -2.76 3.36 -24.94
CA ILE A 153 -3.23 3.65 -23.58
C ILE A 153 -2.11 3.35 -22.55
N LYS A 154 -1.31 2.28 -22.71
CA LYS A 154 -0.17 2.01 -21.82
C LYS A 154 0.85 3.15 -21.86
N SER A 155 1.16 3.63 -23.07
CA SER A 155 2.05 4.76 -23.29
C SER A 155 1.53 6.03 -22.61
N ALA A 156 0.25 6.36 -22.80
CA ALA A 156 -0.39 7.52 -22.16
C ALA A 156 -0.44 7.41 -20.63
N MET A 157 -0.69 6.21 -20.08
CA MET A 157 -0.63 5.97 -18.62
C MET A 157 0.77 6.18 -18.04
N GLN A 158 1.80 5.88 -18.82
CA GLN A 158 3.20 6.05 -18.43
C GLN A 158 3.62 7.51 -18.50
N LYS A 159 3.29 8.21 -19.60
CA LYS A 159 3.54 9.65 -19.76
C LYS A 159 2.88 10.50 -18.66
N THR A 160 1.65 10.14 -18.27
CA THR A 160 0.90 10.88 -17.24
C THR A 160 1.27 10.50 -15.80
N PHE A 161 2.21 9.57 -15.59
CA PHE A 161 2.54 9.07 -14.25
C PHE A 161 3.00 10.16 -13.29
N THR A 162 3.93 11.02 -13.73
CA THR A 162 4.51 12.09 -12.90
C THR A 162 3.44 13.12 -12.52
N SER A 163 2.65 13.58 -13.49
CA SER A 163 1.57 14.55 -13.29
C SER A 163 0.49 14.00 -12.37
N ARG A 164 0.04 12.75 -12.59
CA ARG A 164 -0.91 12.06 -11.71
C ARG A 164 -0.38 11.95 -10.29
N ARG A 165 0.89 11.58 -10.10
CA ARG A 165 1.50 11.46 -8.76
C ARG A 165 1.58 12.81 -8.05
N SER A 166 1.95 13.86 -8.79
CA SER A 166 1.98 15.24 -8.29
C SER A 166 0.58 15.70 -7.89
N TRP A 167 -0.43 15.47 -8.74
CA TRP A 167 -1.82 15.83 -8.48
C TRP A 167 -2.38 15.12 -7.24
N ILE A 168 -2.18 13.80 -7.13
CA ILE A 168 -2.58 13.00 -5.95
C ILE A 168 -1.94 13.56 -4.68
N SER A 169 -0.66 13.90 -4.74
CA SER A 169 0.06 14.44 -3.57
C SER A 169 -0.41 15.84 -3.18
N LYS A 170 -0.81 16.68 -4.14
CA LYS A 170 -1.26 18.06 -3.89
C LYS A 170 -2.72 18.13 -3.43
N HIS A 171 -3.59 17.32 -4.03
CA HIS A 171 -5.04 17.44 -3.84
C HIS A 171 -5.64 16.40 -2.89
N SER A 172 -4.88 15.35 -2.52
CA SER A 172 -5.35 14.27 -1.63
C SER A 172 -6.72 13.67 -2.06
N PRO A 173 -6.91 13.33 -3.35
CA PRO A 173 -8.18 12.83 -3.88
C PRO A 173 -8.55 11.44 -3.32
N THR A 174 -9.82 11.07 -3.45
CA THR A 174 -10.28 9.68 -3.21
C THR A 174 -9.88 8.78 -4.38
N ILE A 175 -9.90 7.47 -4.17
CA ILE A 175 -9.66 6.48 -5.25
C ILE A 175 -10.61 6.71 -6.44
N ASN A 176 -11.89 6.98 -6.18
CA ASN A 176 -12.85 7.24 -7.24
C ASN A 176 -12.49 8.49 -8.05
N GLN A 177 -12.06 9.57 -7.37
CA GLN A 177 -11.60 10.80 -8.04
C GLN A 177 -10.33 10.55 -8.87
N ILE A 178 -9.42 9.71 -8.37
CA ILE A 178 -8.23 9.31 -9.13
C ILE A 178 -8.64 8.58 -10.41
N PHE A 179 -9.58 7.65 -10.35
CA PHE A 179 -10.03 6.90 -11.53
C PHE A 179 -10.87 7.74 -12.49
N GLN A 180 -11.63 8.72 -12.00
CA GLN A 180 -12.31 9.67 -12.88
C GLN A 180 -11.33 10.55 -13.65
N GLU A 181 -10.28 11.02 -13.00
CA GLU A 181 -9.32 11.92 -13.65
C GLU A 181 -8.28 11.17 -14.48
N TYR A 182 -7.82 10.03 -13.99
CA TYR A 182 -6.85 9.15 -14.63
C TYR A 182 -7.38 7.71 -14.70
N PRO A 183 -8.30 7.42 -15.64
CA PRO A 183 -8.91 6.10 -15.76
C PRO A 183 -7.86 5.03 -16.10
N ARG A 184 -8.08 3.81 -15.60
CA ARG A 184 -7.33 2.62 -16.02
C ARG A 184 -8.16 1.81 -17.00
N PHE A 185 -7.49 0.89 -17.69
CA PHE A 185 -8.13 -0.10 -18.59
C PHE A 185 -9.38 -0.78 -18.03
N LEU A 186 -9.37 -1.12 -16.73
CA LEU A 186 -10.43 -1.88 -16.08
C LEU A 186 -11.62 -1.02 -15.63
N ASP A 187 -11.47 0.31 -15.67
CA ASP A 187 -12.43 1.25 -15.08
C ASP A 187 -13.39 1.85 -16.12
N ILE A 188 -13.41 1.32 -17.36
CA ILE A 188 -14.33 1.72 -18.43
C ILE A 188 -15.49 0.70 -18.46
N PRO A 189 -16.59 0.93 -17.72
CA PRO A 189 -17.55 -0.12 -17.37
C PRO A 189 -18.66 -0.32 -18.41
N THR A 190 -18.70 0.54 -19.44
CA THR A 190 -19.74 0.49 -20.48
C THR A 190 -19.09 0.60 -21.84
N LEU A 191 -18.56 -0.54 -22.27
CA LEU A 191 -18.31 -0.95 -23.65
C LEU A 191 -18.30 -2.48 -23.72
#